data_AF-A0A7G8DS94-F1
#
_entry.id   AF-A0A7G8DS94-F1
#
_cell.length_a   1.000
_cell.length_b   1.000
_cell.length_c   1.000
_cell.angle_alpha   90.00
_cell.angle_beta   90.00
_cell.angle_gamma   90.00
#
_symmetry.space_group_name_H-M   'P 1'
#
loop_
_entity.id
_entity.type
_entity.pdbx_description
1 polymer ?
#
loop_
_entity_poly.entity_id
_entity_poly.type
_entity_poly.pdbx_seq_one_letter_code
_entity_poly.pdbx_strand_id
1 'polypeptide(L)' 'MGNAAELYAKIEQDRDLTRALFRQALQNPDGAVRAICQVGEQMNLPVTHDEVKAFINGLDDELSKQWLVKARGGL' A
#
# COMPACT_ATOMS: atom_id res chain seq x y z
N MET A 1 4.55 -14.57 9.66
CA MET A 1 3.82 -13.41 10.20
C MET A 1 4.56 -12.19 9.68
N GLY A 2 4.05 -11.55 8.63
CA GLY A 2 4.74 -10.43 7.98
C GLY A 2 4.22 -9.09 8.50
N ASN A 3 5.13 -8.13 8.69
CA ASN A 3 4.80 -6.77 9.13
C ASN A 3 3.96 -6.00 8.10
N ALA A 4 3.85 -6.53 6.87
CA ALA A 4 3.12 -5.92 5.75
C ALA A 4 1.66 -5.63 6.09
N ALA A 5 0.94 -6.55 6.75
CA ALA A 5 -0.47 -6.35 7.07
C ALA A 5 -0.68 -5.20 8.09
N GLU A 6 0.15 -5.13 9.13
CA GLU A 6 0.07 -4.09 10.16
C GLU A 6 0.51 -2.73 9.61
N LEU A 7 1.56 -2.71 8.79
CA LEU A 7 2.00 -1.52 8.07
C LEU A 7 0.88 -0.99 7.18
N TYR A 8 0.22 -1.87 6.41
CA TYR A 8 -0.87 -1.47 5.53
C TYR A 8 -2.05 -0.92 6.30
N ALA A 9 -2.39 -1.49 7.46
CA ALA A 9 -3.44 -0.95 8.33
C ALA A 9 -3.11 0.45 8.84
N LYS A 10 -1.85 0.74 9.19
CA LYS A 10 -1.39 2.09 9.56
C LYS A 10 -1.41 3.05 8.38
N ILE A 11 -0.96 2.60 7.21
CA ILE A 11 -1.02 3.38 5.98
C ILE A 11 -2.48 3.72 5.66
N GLU A 12 -3.40 2.77 5.77
CA GLU A 12 -4.83 2.97 5.48
C GLU A 12 -5.52 3.96 6.44
N GLN A 13 -5.06 4.03 7.69
CA GLN A 13 -5.49 5.07 8.64
C GLN A 13 -5.10 6.48 8.16
N ASP A 14 -4.01 6.60 7.42
CA ASP A 14 -3.55 7.84 6.79
C ASP A 14 -4.01 7.91 5.32
N ARG A 15 -5.14 8.60 5.11
CA ARG A 15 -5.75 8.72 3.78
C ARG A 15 -4.86 9.46 2.77
N ASP A 16 -4.06 10.42 3.22
CA ASP A 16 -3.19 11.19 2.34
C ASP A 16 -1.99 10.33 1.89
N LEU A 17 -1.38 9.62 2.83
CA LEU A 17 -0.31 8.68 2.54
C LEU A 17 -0.79 7.55 1.63
N THR A 18 -1.95 6.95 1.93
CA THR A 18 -2.57 5.93 1.07
C THR A 18 -2.78 6.45 -0.34
N ARG A 19 -3.39 7.64 -0.52
CA ARG A 19 -3.62 8.22 -1.85
C ARG A 19 -2.33 8.56 -2.58
N ALA A 20 -1.29 9.01 -1.88
CA ALA A 20 0.01 9.30 -2.46
C ALA A 20 0.70 8.02 -2.97
N LEU A 21 0.80 7.00 -2.11
CA LEU A 21 1.34 5.68 -2.46
C LEU A 21 0.54 5.04 -3.61
N PHE A 22 -0.77 5.22 -3.61
CA PHE A 22 -1.65 4.68 -4.63
C PHE A 22 -1.46 5.35 -5.99
N ARG A 23 -1.44 6.68 -6.03
CA ARG A 23 -1.12 7.41 -7.28
C ARG A 23 0.26 7.06 -7.79
N GLN A 24 1.23 6.88 -6.89
CA GLN A 24 2.56 6.42 -7.24
C GLN A 24 2.53 5.01 -7.82
N ALA A 25 1.73 4.09 -7.29
CA ALA A 25 1.62 2.73 -7.81
C ALA A 25 1.02 2.69 -9.23
N LEU A 26 0.05 3.57 -9.51
CA LEU A 26 -0.54 3.71 -10.85
C LEU A 26 0.45 4.26 -11.89
N GLN A 27 1.37 5.13 -11.49
CA GLN A 27 2.38 5.72 -12.39
C GLN A 27 3.65 4.88 -12.47
N ASN A 28 4.08 4.32 -11.34
CA ASN A 28 5.30 3.56 -11.16
C ASN A 28 5.14 2.54 -10.01
N PRO A 29 4.76 1.29 -10.33
CA PRO A 29 4.52 0.26 -9.32
C PRO A 29 5.78 -0.06 -8.51
N ASP A 30 6.96 -0.06 -9.11
CA ASP A 30 8.21 -0.38 -8.40
C ASP A 30 8.60 0.74 -7.41
N GLY A 31 8.35 2.00 -7.80
CA GLY A 31 8.49 3.15 -6.91
C GLY A 31 7.54 3.11 -5.71
N ALA A 32 6.31 2.64 -5.88
CA ALA A 32 5.35 2.51 -4.77
C ALA A 32 5.78 1.44 -3.76
N VAL A 33 6.30 0.30 -4.22
CA VAL A 33 6.81 -0.75 -3.33
C VAL A 33 8.00 -0.22 -2.50
N ARG A 34 8.91 0.53 -3.10
CA ARG A 34 10.02 1.19 -2.37
C ARG A 34 9.51 2.19 -1.32
N ALA A 35 8.52 3.00 -1.66
CA ALA A 35 7.95 3.95 -0.72
C ALA A 35 7.23 3.25 0.45
N ILE A 36 6.48 2.17 0.19
CA ILE A 36 5.88 1.35 1.26
C ILE A 36 6.97 0.77 2.18
N CYS A 37 8.06 0.26 1.61
CA CYS A 37 9.20 -0.22 2.39
C CYS A 37 9.79 0.87 3.31
N GLN A 38 9.98 2.09 2.80
CA GLN A 38 10.47 3.22 3.60
C GLN A 38 9.48 3.64 4.70
N VAL A 39 8.18 3.67 4.40
CA VAL A 39 7.15 3.95 5.41
C VAL A 39 7.19 2.88 6.51
N GLY A 40 7.40 1.61 6.13
CA GLY A 40 7.63 0.51 7.06
C GLY A 40 8.77 0.80 8.03
N GLU A 41 9.92 1.21 7.52
CA GLU A 41 11.06 1.58 8.37
C GLU A 41 10.74 2.75 9.31
N GLN A 42 10.05 3.78 8.82
CA GLN A 42 9.65 4.93 9.64
C GLN A 42 8.66 4.57 10.75
N MET A 43 7.78 3.59 10.50
CA MET A 43 6.75 3.12 11.44
C MET A 43 7.24 2.00 12.36
N ASN A 44 8.53 1.66 12.34
CA ASN A 44 9.12 0.53 13.07
C ASN A 44 8.53 -0.84 12.64
N LEU A 45 8.05 -0.92 11.40
CA LEU A 45 7.48 -2.09 10.75
C LEU A 45 8.23 -2.38 9.46
N PRO A 46 9.51 -2.81 9.54
CA PRO A 46 10.29 -3.09 8.35
C PRO A 46 9.61 -4.22 7.55
N VAL A 47 9.44 -3.97 6.26
CA VAL A 47 8.86 -4.91 5.29
C VAL A 47 9.77 -5.02 4.09
N THR A 48 9.84 -6.21 3.50
CA THR A 48 10.63 -6.43 2.28
C THR A 48 9.81 -6.18 1.02
N HIS A 49 10.49 -5.92 -0.10
CA HIS A 49 9.83 -5.82 -1.41
C HIS A 49 9.00 -7.06 -1.74
N ASP A 50 9.49 -8.24 -1.35
CA ASP A 50 8.80 -9.51 -1.57
C ASP A 50 7.52 -9.58 -0.73
N GLU A 51 7.57 -9.25 0.56
CA GLU A 51 6.38 -9.20 1.41
C GLU A 51 5.34 -8.21 0.90
N VAL A 52 5.75 -7.02 0.46
CA VAL A 52 4.83 -6.02 -0.09
C VAL A 52 4.24 -6.51 -1.40
N LYS A 53 5.04 -7.10 -2.28
CA LYS A 53 4.54 -7.68 -3.55
C LYS A 53 3.63 -8.88 -3.31
N ALA A 54 3.96 -9.76 -2.37
CA ALA A 54 3.14 -10.90 -1.99
C ALA A 54 1.81 -10.44 -1.36
N PHE A 55 1.85 -9.39 -0.55
CA PHE A 55 0.64 -8.77 0.02
C PHE A 55 -0.22 -8.15 -1.07
N ILE A 56 0.35 -7.34 -1.97
CA ILE A 56 -0.38 -6.72 -3.09
C ILE A 56 -0.95 -7.78 -4.05
N ASN A 57 -0.20 -8.82 -4.38
CA ASN A 57 -0.69 -9.93 -5.21
C ASN A 57 -1.72 -10.80 -4.47
N GLY A 58 -1.63 -10.90 -3.14
CA GLY A 58 -2.63 -11.60 -2.32
C GLY A 58 -3.94 -10.83 -2.16
N LEU A 59 -3.95 -9.53 -2.47
CA LEU A 59 -5.14 -8.69 -2.57
C LEU A 59 -5.81 -8.89 -3.94
N ASP A 60 -6.29 -10.10 -4.18
CA ASP A 60 -6.96 -10.45 -5.43
C ASP A 60 -8.35 -9.79 -5.55
N ASP A 61 -8.57 -9.23 -6.74
CA ASP A 61 -9.75 -8.69 -7.43
C ASP A 61 -10.75 -7.69 -6.82
N GLU A 62 -10.98 -7.60 -5.50
CA GLU A 62 -11.93 -6.61 -4.94
C GLU A 62 -11.29 -5.51 -4.10
N LEU A 63 -10.27 -5.79 -3.30
CA LEU A 63 -9.65 -4.77 -2.43
C LEU A 63 -8.72 -3.83 -3.21
N SER A 64 -7.92 -4.39 -4.12
CA SER A 64 -7.12 -3.63 -5.10
C SER A 64 -8.01 -2.72 -5.96
N LYS A 65 -9.23 -3.18 -6.29
CA LYS A 65 -10.26 -2.37 -6.94
C LYS A 65 -10.92 -1.38 -5.98
N GLN A 66 -11.12 -1.68 -4.70
CA GLN A 66 -11.67 -0.73 -3.73
C GLN A 66 -10.76 0.47 -3.51
N TRP A 67 -9.44 0.32 -3.53
CA TRP A 67 -8.54 1.47 -3.55
C TRP A 67 -8.66 2.28 -4.87
N LEU A 68 -8.86 1.61 -6.02
CA LEU A 68 -9.12 2.23 -7.33
C LEU A 68 -10.49 2.94 -7.40
N VAL A 69 -11.51 2.40 -6.72
CA VAL A 69 -12.92 2.88 -6.72
C VAL A 69 -13.12 3.98 -5.69
N LYS A 70 -12.54 3.86 -4.49
CA LYS A 70 -12.67 4.87 -3.41
C LYS A 70 -11.89 6.16 -3.71
N ALA A 71 -10.85 6.09 -4.55
CA ALA A 71 -10.17 7.29 -5.06
C ALA A 71 -10.99 8.07 -6.11
N ARG A 72 -12.00 7.43 -6.72
CA ARG A 72 -12.81 7.97 -7.83
C ARG A 72 -14.26 8.30 -7.48
N GLY A 73 -14.81 7.72 -6.41
CA GLY A 73 -16.19 7.97 -5.96
C GLY A 73 -16.24 9.00 -4.84
N GLY A 74 -16.21 10.28 -5.17
CA GLY A 74 -16.78 11.28 -4.28
C GLY A 74 -18.29 11.17 -4.36
N LEU A 75 -18.93 10.92 -3.21
CA LEU A 75 -20.28 11.34 -2.81
C LEU A 75 -20.37 11.24 -1.28
#